data_AF-B4JWI0-F1
#
_entry.id   AF-B4JWI0-F1
#
_cell.length_a   1.000
_cell.length_b   1.000
_cell.length_c   1.000
_cell.angle_alpha   90.00
_cell.angle_beta   90.00
_cell.angle_gamma   90.00
#
_symmetry.space_group_name_H-M   'P 1'
#
loop_
_entity.id
_entity.type
_entity.pdbx_description
1 polymer ?
#
loop_
_entity_poly.entity_id
_entity_poly.type
_entity_poly.pdbx_seq_one_letter_code
_entity_poly.pdbx_strand_id
1 'polypeptide(L)'
;MYTNLLKLAARRDFIMVAGGGSFVQSLLKPISIELNTAQALFIKSRQKRMRELYEREASQQLLEIKRLNLMLKTNICHYRWTPLGMLPARRQPLN
;
A
#
# COMPACT_ATOMS: atom_id res chain seq x y z
N MET A 1 8.61 10.45 -19.21
CA MET A 1 9.40 10.46 -17.95
C MET A 1 9.03 11.71 -17.17
N TYR A 2 8.37 11.57 -16.02
CA TYR A 2 7.97 12.72 -15.19
C TYR A 2 9.22 13.37 -14.58
N THR A 3 9.60 14.53 -15.10
CA THR A 3 10.59 15.42 -14.49
C THR A 3 10.02 15.89 -13.16
N ASN A 4 10.69 15.52 -12.07
CA ASN A 4 10.29 15.86 -10.71
C ASN A 4 10.15 17.39 -10.60
N LEU A 5 8.93 17.89 -10.43
CA LEU A 5 8.59 19.33 -10.41
C LEU A 5 9.47 20.11 -9.43
N LEU A 6 9.86 19.49 -8.32
CA LEU A 6 10.77 20.06 -7.33
C LEU A 6 12.18 20.34 -7.90
N LYS A 7 12.68 19.46 -8.77
CA LYS A 7 13.97 19.68 -9.46
C LYS A 7 13.88 20.79 -10.52
N LEU A 8 12.73 20.95 -11.16
CA LEU A 8 12.48 22.03 -12.13
C LEU A 8 12.36 23.38 -11.43
N ALA A 9 11.65 23.45 -10.30
CA ALA A 9 11.56 24.64 -9.47
C ALA A 9 12.94 25.06 -8.96
N ALA A 10 13.71 24.12 -8.39
CA ALA A 10 15.08 24.39 -7.95
C ALA A 10 15.95 24.93 -9.10
N ARG A 11 15.92 24.29 -10.28
CA ARG A 11 16.70 24.74 -11.45
C ARG A 11 16.34 26.15 -11.93
N ARG A 12 15.07 26.55 -11.84
CA ARG A 12 14.62 27.89 -12.23
C ARG A 12 15.28 28.96 -11.36
N ASP A 13 15.42 28.70 -10.06
CA ASP A 13 16.08 29.60 -9.12
C ASP A 13 17.60 29.67 -9.36
N PHE A 14 18.23 28.56 -9.76
CA PHE A 14 19.68 28.55 -10.07
C PHE A 14 20.04 29.29 -11.37
N ILE A 15 19.20 29.21 -12.41
CA ILE A 15 19.51 29.81 -13.73
C ILE A 15 19.37 31.33 -13.71
N MET A 16 18.43 31.89 -12.92
CA MET A 16 18.30 33.34 -12.77
C MET A 16 19.41 34.00 -11.94
N VAL A 17 20.20 33.21 -11.18
CA VAL A 17 21.27 33.73 -10.30
C VAL A 17 22.67 33.47 -10.88
N ALA A 18 22.77 33.21 -12.19
CA ALA A 18 24.05 32.98 -12.87
C ALA A 18 25.04 34.18 -12.85
N GLY A 19 24.67 35.30 -12.22
CA GLY A 19 25.54 36.47 -12.02
C GLY A 19 25.98 36.76 -10.58
N GLY A 20 25.69 35.90 -9.59
CA GLY A 20 25.90 36.21 -8.16
C GLY A 20 27.08 35.47 -7.51
N GLY A 21 28.06 36.21 -6.98
CA GLY A 21 29.31 35.68 -6.41
C GLY A 21 29.19 34.76 -5.17
N SER A 22 30.36 34.36 -4.65
CA SER A 22 30.62 33.41 -3.54
C SER A 22 29.54 33.31 -2.44
N PHE A 23 28.96 34.44 -2.04
CA PHE A 23 27.92 34.53 -1.01
C PHE A 23 26.61 33.80 -1.37
N VAL A 24 26.13 33.92 -2.61
CA VAL A 24 24.90 33.22 -3.03
C VAL A 24 25.15 31.71 -3.04
N GLN A 25 26.34 31.28 -3.46
CA GLN A 25 26.70 29.88 -3.49
C GLN A 25 26.86 29.28 -2.09
N SER A 26 27.30 30.07 -1.11
CA SER A 26 27.29 29.66 0.31
C SER A 26 25.88 29.49 0.88
N LEU A 27 24.89 30.26 0.40
CA LEU A 27 23.49 30.14 0.83
C LEU A 27 22.77 28.98 0.12
N LEU A 28 23.05 28.73 -1.16
CA LEU A 28 22.36 27.70 -1.94
C LEU A 28 22.79 26.28 -1.61
N LYS A 29 24.05 26.07 -1.19
CA LYS A 29 24.56 24.75 -0.79
C LYS A 29 23.74 24.10 0.34
N PRO A 30 23.52 24.73 1.51
CA PRO A 30 22.73 24.13 2.58
C PRO A 30 21.27 23.89 2.17
N ILE A 31 20.64 24.82 1.44
CA ILE A 31 19.27 24.66 0.91
C ILE A 31 19.16 23.42 0.02
N SER A 32 20.14 23.19 -0.85
CA SER A 32 20.14 22.01 -1.72
C SER A 32 20.25 20.69 -0.95
N ILE A 33 21.00 20.68 0.17
CA ILE A 33 21.15 19.51 1.04
C ILE A 33 19.84 19.26 1.79
N GLU A 34 19.23 20.30 2.36
CA GLU A 34 17.93 20.22 3.05
C GLU A 34 16.81 19.76 2.12
N LEU A 35 16.80 20.22 0.87
CA LEU A 35 15.80 19.80 -0.10
C LEU A 35 15.95 18.31 -0.45
N ASN A 36 17.19 17.86 -0.66
CA ASN A 36 17.48 16.45 -0.93
C ASN A 36 17.12 15.56 0.27
N THR A 37 17.40 15.99 1.49
CA THR A 37 17.06 15.23 2.71
C THR A 37 15.55 15.20 2.92
N ALA A 38 14.85 16.32 2.74
CA ALA A 38 13.39 16.38 2.79
C ALA A 38 12.74 15.46 1.74
N GLN A 39 13.28 15.44 0.51
CA GLN A 39 12.80 14.55 -0.53
C GLN A 39 13.00 13.06 -0.15
N ALA A 40 14.16 12.70 0.40
CA ALA A 40 14.43 11.34 0.86
C ALA A 40 13.48 10.92 1.99
N LEU A 41 13.23 11.80 2.96
CA LEU A 41 12.28 11.58 4.05
C LEU A 41 10.84 11.43 3.55
N PHE A 42 10.45 12.22 2.56
CA PHE A 42 9.13 12.12 1.93
C PHE A 42 8.95 10.76 1.24
N ILE A 43 9.93 10.32 0.46
CA ILE A 43 9.89 9.02 -0.23
C ILE A 43 9.80 7.88 0.80
N LYS A 44 10.65 7.91 1.83
CA LYS A 44 10.66 6.88 2.89
C LYS A 44 9.33 6.83 3.64
N SER A 45 8.78 7.99 4.01
CA SER A 45 7.48 8.09 4.68
C SER A 45 6.34 7.56 3.80
N ARG A 46 6.37 7.90 2.50
CA ARG A 46 5.39 7.40 1.53
C ARG A 46 5.46 5.88 1.40
N GLN A 47 6.65 5.31 1.26
CA GLN A 47 6.85 3.85 1.16
C GLN A 47 6.35 3.13 2.42
N LYS A 48 6.66 3.67 3.61
CA LYS A 48 6.18 3.13 4.88
C LYS A 48 4.65 3.11 4.93
N ARG A 49 4.01 4.24 4.60
CA ARG A 49 2.55 4.34 4.60
C ARG A 49 1.90 3.39 3.60
N MET A 50 2.45 3.25 2.39
CA MET A 50 1.93 2.29 1.42
C MET A 50 2.01 0.86 1.96
N ARG A 51 3.13 0.47 2.57
CA ARG A 51 3.28 -0.87 3.18
C ARG A 51 2.22 -1.11 4.25
N GLU A 52 2.02 -0.16 5.16
CA GLU A 52 1.01 -0.27 6.22
C GLU A 52 -0.41 -0.43 5.66
N LEU A 53 -0.73 0.25 4.55
CA LEU A 53 -2.03 0.09 3.87
C LEU A 53 -2.19 -1.31 3.28
N TYR A 54 -1.18 -1.83 2.57
CA TYR A 54 -1.22 -3.18 2.02
C TYR A 54 -1.31 -4.27 3.11
N GLU A 55 -0.58 -4.11 4.22
CA GLU A 55 -0.66 -5.03 5.36
C GLU A 55 -2.07 -5.05 5.97
N ARG A 56 -2.72 -3.89 6.08
CA ARG A 56 -4.11 -3.79 6.53
C ARG A 56 -5.07 -4.45 5.56
N GLU A 57 -4.97 -4.18 4.26
CA GLU A 57 -5.81 -4.79 3.23
C GLU A 57 -5.65 -6.32 3.22
N ALA A 58 -4.42 -6.83 3.27
CA ALA A 58 -4.15 -8.27 3.31
C ALA A 58 -4.78 -8.92 4.55
N SER A 59 -4.71 -8.24 5.71
CA SER A 59 -5.34 -8.73 6.94
C SER A 59 -6.87 -8.79 6.83
N GLN A 60 -7.49 -7.80 6.17
CA GLN A 60 -8.94 -7.76 5.94
C GLN A 60 -9.37 -8.85 4.97
N GLN A 61 -8.69 -9.00 3.83
CA GLN A 61 -8.97 -10.05 2.84
C GLN A 61 -8.86 -11.44 3.45
N LEU A 62 -7.86 -11.69 4.30
CA LEU A 62 -7.70 -12.98 4.97
C LEU A 62 -8.86 -13.28 5.92
N LEU A 63 -9.38 -12.27 6.62
CA LEU A 63 -10.58 -12.41 7.46
C LEU A 63 -11.83 -12.69 6.62
N GLU A 64 -11.99 -12.02 5.48
CA GLU A 64 -13.11 -12.26 4.55
C GLU A 64 -13.07 -13.67 3.99
N ILE A 65 -11.91 -14.16 3.53
CA ILE A 65 -11.74 -15.53 3.04
C ILE A 65 -12.07 -16.54 4.14
N LYS A 66 -11.63 -16.30 5.39
CA LYS A 66 -12.00 -17.16 6.52
C LYS A 66 -13.51 -17.22 6.73
N ARG A 67 -14.20 -16.08 6.66
CA ARG A 67 -15.67 -16.01 6.78
C ARG A 67 -16.35 -16.75 5.62
N LEU A 68 -15.88 -16.56 4.38
CA LEU A 68 -16.41 -17.26 3.21
C LEU A 68 -16.21 -18.78 3.32
N ASN A 69 -15.05 -19.24 3.77
CA ASN A 69 -14.79 -20.66 4.00
C ASN A 69 -15.70 -21.26 5.08
N LEU A 70 -16.00 -20.50 6.14
CA LEU A 70 -16.98 -20.92 7.14
C LEU A 70 -18.38 -21.03 6.54
N MET A 71 -18.80 -20.05 5.73
CA MET A 71 -20.10 -20.07 5.04
C MET A 71 -20.21 -21.23 4.05
N LEU A 72 -19.15 -21.53 3.31
CA LEU A 72 -19.07 -22.70 2.44
C LEU A 72 -19.26 -23.98 3.26
N LYS A 73 -18.51 -24.16 4.36
CA LYS A 73 -18.66 -25.32 5.24
C LYS A 73 -20.07 -25.45 5.83
N THR A 74 -20.71 -24.35 6.24
CA THR A 74 -22.09 -24.40 6.74
C THR A 74 -23.08 -24.78 5.65
N ASN A 75 -22.82 -24.39 4.40
CA ASN A 75 -23.66 -24.66 3.22
C ASN A 75 -23.36 -26.00 2.53
N ILE A 76 -22.38 -26.79 3.01
CA ILE A 76 -22.24 -28.19 2.60
C ILE A 76 -23.44 -28.94 3.15
N CYS A 77 -24.49 -29.01 2.32
CA CYS A 77 -25.57 -29.96 2.45
C CYS A 77 -24.99 -31.30 2.00
N HIS A 78 -24.65 -32.16 2.95
CA HIS A 78 -24.30 -33.53 2.61
C HIS A 78 -25.57 -34.20 2.07
N TYR A 79 -25.52 -34.79 0.89
CA TYR A 79 -26.61 -35.59 0.37
C TYR A 79 -26.22 -37.06 0.43
N ARG A 80 -27.15 -37.90 0.88
CA ARG A 80 -26.98 -39.35 0.88
C ARG A 80 -27.85 -39.94 -0.23
N TRP A 81 -27.25 -40.83 -1.01
CA TRP A 81 -27.98 -41.62 -1.98
C TRP A 81 -28.79 -42.68 -1.23
N THR A 82 -30.10 -42.70 -1.47
CA THR A 82 -31.00 -43.75 -1.02
C THR A 82 -31.73 -44.34 -2.24
N PRO A 83 -32.28 -45.56 -2.16
CA PRO A 83 -33.06 -46.15 -3.24
C PRO A 83 -34.27 -45.31 -3.70
N LEU A 84 -34.70 -44.35 -2.88
CA LEU A 84 -35.81 -43.42 -3.14
C LEU A 84 -35.36 -42.05 -3.69
N GLY A 85 -34.05 -41.84 -3.90
CA GLY A 85 -33.46 -40.59 -4.41
C GLY A 85 -32.39 -39.98 -3.51
N MET A 86 -31.92 -38.77 -3.87
CA MET A 86 -30.98 -37.98 -3.07
C MET A 86 -31.71 -37.25 -1.95
N LEU A 87 -31.35 -37.56 -0.69
CA LEU A 87 -31.91 -36.90 0.48
C LEU A 87 -30.80 -36.13 1.24
N PRO A 88 -31.11 -34.98 1.85
CA PRO A 88 -30.15 -34.27 2.71
C PRO A 88 -29.79 -35.13 3.93
N ALA A 89 -28.52 -35.44 4.09
CA ALA A 89 -27.97 -36.14 5.24
C ALA A 89 -28.02 -35.23 6.47
N ARG A 90 -28.82 -35.61 7.48
CA ARG A 90 -28.83 -34.92 8.77
C ARG A 90 -27.43 -34.94 9.39
N ARG A 91 -26.91 -33.78 9.77
CA ARG A 91 -25.73 -33.69 10.65
C ARG A 91 -26.07 -34.37 11.96
N GLN A 92 -25.33 -35.40 12.34
CA GLN A 92 -25.35 -35.91 13.71
C GLN A 92 -24.77 -34.83 14.63
N PRO A 93 -25.37 -34.57 15.81
CA PRO A 93 -24.74 -33.70 16.80
C PRO A 93 -23.42 -34.34 17.24
N LEU A 94 -22.34 -33.56 17.19
CA LEU A 94 -21.05 -33.94 17.77
C LEU A 94 -21.23 -33.97 19.30
N ASN A 95 -20.98 -35.12 19.90
CA ASN A 95 -20.81 -35.28 21.35
C ASN A 95 -19.53 -34.60 21.83
#